data_AF-A0A959NW21-F1
#
_entry.id   AF-A0A959NW21-F1
#
_cell.length_a   1.000
_cell.length_b   1.000
_cell.length_c   1.000
_cell.angle_alpha   90.00
_cell.angle_beta   90.00
_cell.angle_gamma   90.00
#
_symmetry.space_group_name_H-M   'P 1'
#
loop_
_entity.id
_entity.type
_entity.pdbx_description
1 polymer ?
#
loop_
_entity_poly.entity_id
_entity_poly.type
_entity_poly.pdbx_seq_one_letter_code
_entity_poly.pdbx_strand_id
1 'polypeptide(L)'
;KCYLKYIITVNWHHHVFKTDTINNNQHIVKQAPINHIAGTIKNIIAFLLIALVVSCISQQDSESNKRIKEFENYLGEKETAYLNEIITDFDKFLESNYQGSSIENFKLYLNDNEAYADIAYFFIDSIKWANYQDSKLFTRYVIEFPDSVWKDENTIKYKYPDFSEGEFLIAITQDGLTEDETIEKIRTEPRQKVITPGNFYPALEKVSNQDSLIINYLNIKETIGNLSPAVLAGILKVNLNNSSAYFAKRIFIMDQFD
;
A
#
# COMPACT_ATOMS: atom_id res chain seq x y z
N LYS A 1 12.16 -12.09 4.53
CA LYS A 1 11.68 -11.99 5.94
C LYS A 1 12.77 -12.43 6.92
N CYS A 2 13.56 -11.50 7.46
CA CYS A 2 14.52 -11.80 8.52
C CYS A 2 13.80 -11.91 9.87
N TYR A 3 13.45 -13.14 10.28
CA TYR A 3 13.05 -13.43 11.65
C TYR A 3 14.31 -13.48 12.52
N LEU A 4 14.70 -12.35 13.12
CA LEU A 4 15.66 -12.37 14.23
C LEU A 4 14.90 -12.54 15.55
N LYS A 5 14.37 -13.74 15.80
CA LYS A 5 13.89 -14.14 17.13
C LYS A 5 15.08 -14.63 17.95
N TYR A 6 15.99 -13.73 18.30
CA TYR A 6 17.07 -14.02 19.23
C TYR A 6 16.68 -13.52 20.62
N ILE A 7 16.03 -14.39 21.40
CA ILE A 7 16.05 -14.27 22.86
C ILE A 7 17.45 -14.70 23.28
N ILE A 8 18.37 -13.75 23.39
CA ILE A 8 19.64 -13.97 24.08
C ILE A 8 19.36 -13.77 25.57
N THR A 9 18.84 -14.79 26.23
CA THR A 9 18.92 -14.89 27.69
C THR A 9 20.36 -15.24 28.05
N VAL A 10 21.20 -14.22 28.22
CA VAL A 10 22.53 -14.41 28.82
C VAL A 10 22.33 -14.70 30.29
N ASN A 11 22.19 -15.98 30.63
CA ASN A 11 22.11 -16.42 32.02
C ASN A 11 23.53 -16.43 32.59
N TRP A 12 23.93 -15.34 33.25
CA TRP A 12 25.21 -15.23 33.95
C TRP A 12 25.16 -16.10 35.23
N HIS A 13 25.44 -17.39 35.12
CA HIS A 13 25.75 -18.22 36.28
C HIS A 13 27.15 -17.86 36.80
N HIS A 14 27.20 -17.13 37.91
CA HIS A 14 28.41 -16.98 38.73
C HIS A 14 28.79 -18.34 39.32
N HIS A 15 29.70 -19.06 38.65
CA HIS A 15 30.40 -20.19 39.26
C HIS A 15 31.40 -19.63 40.28
N VAL A 16 31.04 -19.69 41.56
CA VAL A 16 31.93 -19.46 42.70
C VAL A 16 32.89 -20.65 42.79
N PHE A 17 34.14 -20.46 42.38
CA PHE A 17 35.21 -21.40 42.66
C PHE A 17 35.66 -21.25 44.12
N LYS A 18 35.38 -22.26 44.95
CA LYS A 18 36.08 -22.48 46.21
C LYS A 18 37.52 -22.91 45.89
N THR A 19 38.48 -22.26 46.51
CA THR A 19 39.88 -22.68 46.52
C THR A 19 40.14 -23.44 47.82
N ASP A 20 40.59 -24.68 47.70
CA ASP A 20 41.18 -25.42 48.80
C ASP A 20 42.69 -25.15 48.84
N THR A 21 43.19 -24.91 50.04
CA THR A 21 44.59 -24.70 50.38
C THR A 21 45.39 -26.00 50.29
N ILE A 22 46.41 -26.05 49.43
CA ILE A 22 47.51 -27.04 49.52
C ILE A 22 48.86 -26.35 49.37
N ASN A 23 49.73 -26.71 50.31
CA ASN A 23 51.07 -26.19 50.59
C ASN A 23 52.12 -26.57 49.52
N ASN A 24 53.02 -25.62 49.28
CA ASN A 24 54.43 -25.73 48.88
C ASN A 24 54.84 -26.74 47.79
N ASN A 25 55.03 -26.24 46.58
CA ASN A 25 56.34 -26.25 45.90
C ASN A 25 56.35 -25.18 44.79
N GLN A 26 57.37 -24.32 44.82
CA GLN A 26 57.52 -23.17 43.92
C GLN A 26 57.79 -23.61 42.48
N HIS A 27 56.79 -23.45 41.62
CA HIS A 27 57.00 -23.20 40.19
C HIS A 27 56.39 -21.83 39.88
N ILE A 28 57.23 -20.86 39.54
CA ILE A 28 56.80 -19.52 39.11
C ILE A 28 56.20 -19.66 37.71
N VAL A 29 54.92 -19.99 37.64
CA VAL A 29 54.13 -19.83 36.42
C VAL A 29 53.67 -18.38 36.37
N LYS A 30 54.26 -17.59 35.48
CA LYS A 30 53.82 -16.23 35.18
C LYS A 30 52.39 -16.30 34.63
N GLN A 31 51.40 -16.06 35.48
CA GLN A 31 50.01 -15.89 35.04
C GLN A 31 49.91 -14.56 34.29
N ALA A 32 49.58 -14.63 33.00
CA ALA A 32 49.27 -13.47 32.19
C ALA A 32 47.96 -12.81 32.70
N PRO A 33 47.85 -11.47 32.64
CA PRO A 33 46.71 -10.76 33.21
C PRO A 33 45.41 -11.07 32.45
N ILE A 34 44.55 -11.87 33.08
CA ILE A 34 43.23 -12.30 32.56
C ILE A 34 42.30 -11.11 32.24
N ASN A 35 42.53 -9.97 32.91
CA ASN A 35 41.74 -8.74 32.71
C ASN A 35 41.89 -8.12 31.31
N HIS A 36 42.97 -8.43 30.58
CA HIS A 36 43.18 -7.88 29.23
C HIS A 36 42.37 -8.64 28.15
N ILE A 37 42.09 -9.92 28.37
CA ILE A 37 41.40 -10.80 27.41
C ILE A 37 39.88 -10.52 27.41
N ALA A 38 39.31 -10.24 28.59
CA ALA A 38 37.88 -9.94 28.72
C ALA A 38 37.46 -8.65 27.99
N GLY A 39 38.33 -7.62 28.00
CA GLY A 39 38.09 -6.36 27.29
C GLY A 39 38.12 -6.52 25.76
N THR A 40 39.00 -7.38 25.23
CA THR A 40 39.13 -7.61 23.78
C THR A 40 37.93 -8.37 23.22
N ILE A 41 37.42 -9.39 23.94
CA ILE A 41 36.24 -10.16 23.52
C ILE A 41 34.98 -9.28 23.47
N LYS A 42 34.80 -8.38 24.44
CA LYS A 42 33.65 -7.46 24.47
C LYS A 42 33.62 -6.51 23.26
N ASN A 43 34.79 -6.03 22.83
CA ASN A 43 34.91 -5.17 21.66
C ASN A 43 34.66 -5.93 20.34
N ILE A 44 35.11 -7.19 20.24
CA ILE A 44 34.85 -8.03 19.06
C ILE A 44 33.35 -8.34 18.92
N ILE A 45 32.66 -8.65 20.03
CA ILE A 45 31.21 -8.90 20.01
C ILE A 45 30.44 -7.64 19.61
N ALA A 46 30.81 -6.46 20.13
CA ALA A 46 30.20 -5.20 19.73
C ALA A 46 30.39 -4.93 18.22
N PHE A 47 31.58 -5.20 17.69
CA PHE A 47 31.88 -5.02 16.27
C PHE A 47 31.08 -5.96 15.36
N LEU A 48 30.94 -7.23 15.76
CA LEU A 48 30.10 -8.22 15.06
C LEU A 48 28.61 -7.83 15.07
N LEU A 49 28.10 -7.32 16.19
CA LEU A 49 26.73 -6.81 16.30
C LEU A 49 26.50 -5.61 15.39
N ILE A 50 27.46 -4.67 15.34
CA ILE A 50 27.37 -3.50 14.42
C ILE A 50 27.39 -3.96 12.96
N ALA A 51 28.29 -4.87 12.58
CA ALA A 51 28.38 -5.39 11.21
C ALA A 51 27.09 -6.12 10.77
N LEU A 52 26.42 -6.82 11.70
CA LEU A 52 25.12 -7.46 11.47
C LEU A 52 24.00 -6.43 11.25
N VAL A 53 23.97 -5.35 12.03
CA VAL A 53 22.96 -4.28 11.87
C VAL A 53 23.15 -3.53 10.54
N VAL A 54 24.39 -3.25 10.14
CA VAL A 54 24.70 -2.56 8.88
C VAL A 54 24.33 -3.41 7.65
N SER A 55 24.51 -4.73 7.70
CA SER A 55 24.13 -5.61 6.58
C SER A 55 22.63 -5.64 6.34
N CYS A 56 21.81 -5.60 7.40
CA CYS A 56 20.34 -5.60 7.28
C CYS A 56 19.79 -4.34 6.59
N ILE A 57 20.37 -3.17 6.84
CA ILE A 57 19.89 -1.90 6.26
C ILE A 57 20.11 -1.90 4.73
N SER A 58 21.27 -2.36 4.27
CA SER A 58 21.61 -2.38 2.84
C SER A 58 20.70 -3.27 1.98
N GLN A 59 20.13 -4.33 2.56
CA GLN A 59 19.30 -5.29 1.83
C GLN A 59 17.88 -4.76 1.60
N GLN A 60 17.31 -4.04 2.57
CA GLN A 60 15.95 -3.50 2.48
C GLN A 60 15.82 -2.42 1.41
N ASP A 61 16.80 -1.54 1.29
CA ASP A 61 16.82 -0.49 0.25
C ASP A 61 16.94 -1.10 -1.16
N SER A 62 17.69 -2.19 -1.30
CA SER A 62 17.85 -2.89 -2.58
C SER A 62 16.54 -3.52 -3.08
N GLU A 63 15.74 -4.09 -2.18
CA GLU A 63 14.48 -4.76 -2.52
C GLU A 63 13.37 -3.74 -2.83
N SER A 64 13.27 -2.66 -2.06
CA SER A 64 12.35 -1.56 -2.34
C SER A 64 12.61 -0.91 -3.69
N ASN A 65 13.88 -0.62 -4.00
CA ASN A 65 14.26 -0.01 -5.27
C ASN A 65 13.99 -0.93 -6.46
N LYS A 66 14.21 -2.24 -6.31
CA LYS A 66 13.88 -3.23 -7.34
C LYS A 66 12.37 -3.23 -7.62
N ARG A 67 11.54 -3.20 -6.57
CA ARG A 67 10.08 -3.19 -6.67
C ARG A 67 9.56 -1.94 -7.35
N ILE A 68 10.04 -0.76 -6.95
CA ILE A 68 9.70 0.52 -7.58
C ILE A 68 10.04 0.48 -9.07
N LYS A 69 11.25 0.02 -9.42
CA LYS A 69 11.68 -0.08 -10.81
C LYS A 69 10.81 -1.06 -11.62
N GLU A 70 10.42 -2.19 -11.04
CA GLU A 70 9.54 -3.16 -11.70
C GLU A 70 8.15 -2.59 -11.96
N PHE A 71 7.58 -1.87 -10.98
CA PHE A 71 6.33 -1.14 -11.13
C PHE A 71 6.41 -0.10 -12.24
N GLU A 72 7.42 0.77 -12.22
CA GLU A 72 7.60 1.83 -13.21
C GLU A 72 7.83 1.27 -14.63
N ASN A 73 8.61 0.19 -14.74
CA ASN A 73 8.82 -0.49 -16.02
C ASN A 73 7.52 -1.04 -16.60
N TYR A 74 6.65 -1.61 -15.76
CA TYR A 74 5.37 -2.14 -16.22
C TYR A 74 4.38 -1.02 -16.56
N LEU A 75 4.36 0.04 -15.74
CA LEU A 75 3.49 1.20 -15.94
C LEU A 75 3.80 1.90 -17.28
N GLY A 76 5.08 2.03 -17.60
CA GLY A 76 5.59 2.69 -18.81
C GLY A 76 6.14 4.08 -18.50
N GLU A 77 7.18 4.48 -19.22
CA GLU A 77 7.92 5.73 -18.95
C GLU A 77 7.02 6.98 -18.95
N LYS A 78 6.10 7.08 -19.91
CA LYS A 78 5.17 8.20 -20.03
C LYS A 78 4.20 8.25 -18.85
N GLU A 79 3.53 7.14 -18.56
CA GLU A 79 2.59 7.04 -17.44
C GLU A 79 3.28 7.22 -16.09
N THR A 80 4.50 6.72 -15.91
CA THR A 80 5.33 6.98 -14.73
C THR A 80 5.67 8.46 -14.57
N ALA A 81 6.04 9.16 -15.65
CA ALA A 81 6.30 10.59 -15.60
C ALA A 81 5.07 11.38 -15.14
N TYR A 82 3.90 11.08 -15.70
CA TYR A 82 2.64 11.72 -15.29
C TYR A 82 2.28 11.42 -13.84
N LEU A 83 2.38 10.17 -13.40
CA LEU A 83 2.10 9.82 -12.02
C LEU A 83 3.07 10.54 -11.05
N ASN A 84 4.35 10.62 -11.40
CA ASN A 84 5.34 11.34 -10.60
C ASN A 84 5.05 12.85 -10.51
N GLU A 85 4.56 13.45 -11.59
CA GLU A 85 4.13 14.85 -11.59
C GLU A 85 2.92 15.06 -10.66
N ILE A 86 1.90 14.19 -10.74
CA ILE A 86 0.74 14.25 -9.84
C ILE A 86 1.17 14.09 -8.37
N ILE A 87 2.04 13.12 -8.07
CA ILE A 87 2.56 12.93 -6.70
C ILE A 87 3.36 14.14 -6.22
N THR A 88 4.12 14.80 -7.10
CA THR A 88 4.86 16.01 -6.75
C THR A 88 3.93 17.16 -6.38
N ASP A 89 2.83 17.34 -7.13
CA ASP A 89 1.83 18.37 -6.81
C ASP A 89 1.06 18.02 -5.53
N PHE A 90 0.76 16.75 -5.30
CA PHE A 90 0.17 16.27 -4.05
C PHE A 90 1.09 16.53 -2.86
N ASP A 91 2.39 16.29 -2.99
CA ASP A 91 3.35 16.56 -1.91
C ASP A 91 3.45 18.06 -1.57
N LYS A 92 3.43 18.95 -2.57
CA LYS A 92 3.36 20.40 -2.34
C LYS A 92 2.06 20.80 -1.65
N PHE A 93 0.95 20.18 -2.02
CA PHE A 93 -0.33 20.37 -1.36
C PHE A 93 -0.24 19.96 0.12
N LEU A 94 0.34 18.80 0.42
CA LEU A 94 0.54 18.33 1.79
C LEU A 94 1.43 19.29 2.59
N GLU A 95 2.54 19.74 2.02
CA GLU A 95 3.46 20.70 2.66
C GLU A 95 2.79 22.06 2.95
N SER A 96 1.84 22.48 2.10
CA SER A 96 1.13 23.74 2.28
C SER A 96 0.05 23.69 3.36
N ASN A 97 -0.51 22.50 3.63
CA ASN A 97 -1.65 22.32 4.55
C ASN A 97 -1.25 21.71 5.90
N TYR A 98 -0.07 21.09 6.01
CA TYR A 98 0.36 20.34 7.19
C TYR A 98 1.79 20.69 7.62
N GLN A 99 2.04 20.77 8.93
CA GLN A 99 3.33 21.21 9.52
C GLN A 99 4.17 20.03 10.05
N GLY A 100 4.46 19.05 9.22
CA GLY A 100 5.27 17.87 9.56
C GLY A 100 6.21 17.44 8.43
N SER A 101 6.86 16.29 8.62
CA SER A 101 7.62 15.65 7.54
C SER A 101 6.69 15.12 6.45
N SER A 102 7.24 14.81 5.27
CA SER A 102 6.43 14.30 4.12
C SER A 102 5.53 13.10 4.47
N ILE A 103 6.02 12.15 5.28
CA ILE A 103 5.20 11.00 5.71
C ILE A 103 4.19 11.38 6.81
N GLU A 104 4.55 12.29 7.72
CA GLU A 104 3.65 12.74 8.78
C GLU A 104 2.50 13.55 8.18
N ASN A 105 2.77 14.44 7.24
CA ASN A 105 1.76 15.21 6.52
C ASN A 105 0.78 14.28 5.80
N PHE A 106 1.30 13.25 5.12
CA PHE A 106 0.44 12.26 4.48
C PHE A 106 -0.41 11.49 5.52
N LYS A 107 0.16 11.10 6.67
CA LYS A 107 -0.60 10.46 7.76
C LYS A 107 -1.70 11.36 8.31
N LEU A 108 -1.43 12.65 8.51
CA LEU A 108 -2.42 13.62 8.96
C LEU A 108 -3.55 13.75 7.93
N TYR A 109 -3.21 13.88 6.65
CA TYR A 109 -4.17 13.91 5.56
C TYR A 109 -5.07 12.66 5.51
N LEU A 110 -4.49 11.47 5.69
CA LEU A 110 -5.28 10.23 5.77
C LEU A 110 -6.20 10.21 7.00
N ASN A 111 -5.74 10.69 8.16
CA ASN A 111 -6.59 10.77 9.36
C ASN A 111 -7.78 11.70 9.13
N ASP A 112 -7.57 12.85 8.47
CA ASP A 112 -8.64 13.81 8.24
C ASP A 112 -9.67 13.25 7.23
N ASN A 113 -9.21 12.52 6.20
CA ASN A 113 -10.08 11.80 5.26
C ASN A 113 -10.90 10.69 5.94
N GLU A 114 -10.30 9.92 6.84
CA GLU A 114 -10.99 8.87 7.60
C GLU A 114 -12.04 9.45 8.57
N ALA A 115 -11.76 10.62 9.15
CA ALA A 115 -12.65 11.28 10.10
C ALA A 115 -13.78 12.09 9.45
N TYR A 116 -13.79 12.23 8.11
CA TYR A 116 -14.68 13.15 7.38
C TYR A 116 -14.61 14.59 7.94
N ALA A 117 -13.42 15.04 8.35
CA ALA A 117 -13.23 16.42 8.81
C ALA A 117 -13.43 17.41 7.65
N ASP A 118 -13.51 18.72 7.97
CA ASP A 118 -13.55 19.80 6.97
C ASP A 118 -12.18 19.88 6.27
N ILE A 119 -11.98 19.00 5.30
CA ILE A 119 -10.68 18.76 4.67
C ILE A 119 -10.47 19.63 3.44
N ALA A 120 -9.25 20.17 3.33
CA ALA A 120 -8.76 20.61 2.04
C ALA A 120 -8.65 19.38 1.13
N TYR A 121 -9.30 19.41 -0.02
CA TYR A 121 -9.18 18.35 -1.02
C TYR A 121 -8.07 18.69 -2.01
N PHE A 122 -7.25 17.69 -2.32
CA PHE A 122 -6.28 17.81 -3.40
C PHE A 122 -7.01 17.66 -4.74
N PHE A 123 -6.73 18.57 -5.67
CA PHE A 123 -7.23 18.50 -7.04
C PHE A 123 -6.05 18.58 -8.00
N ILE A 124 -6.13 17.79 -9.07
CA ILE A 124 -5.21 17.91 -10.19
C ILE A 124 -5.59 19.16 -10.98
N ASP A 125 -4.59 19.99 -11.31
CA ASP A 125 -4.78 21.16 -12.17
C ASP A 125 -5.49 20.76 -13.48
N SER A 126 -6.50 21.52 -13.89
CA SER A 126 -7.37 21.13 -15.01
C SER A 126 -6.65 21.06 -16.36
N ILE A 127 -5.59 21.87 -16.56
CA ILE A 127 -4.77 21.84 -17.76
C ILE A 127 -3.93 20.56 -17.77
N LYS A 128 -3.35 20.19 -16.63
CA LYS A 128 -2.61 18.94 -16.48
C LYS A 128 -3.51 17.71 -16.64
N TRP A 129 -4.69 17.75 -16.01
CA TRP A 129 -5.68 16.68 -16.07
C TRP A 129 -6.05 16.32 -17.51
N ALA A 130 -6.29 17.32 -18.36
CA ALA A 130 -6.56 17.09 -19.78
C ALA A 130 -5.46 16.29 -20.49
N ASN A 131 -4.19 16.50 -20.13
CA ASN A 131 -3.07 15.73 -20.69
C ASN A 131 -3.00 14.30 -20.16
N TYR A 132 -3.44 14.07 -18.92
CA TYR A 132 -3.40 12.76 -18.28
C TYR A 132 -4.54 11.85 -18.72
N GLN A 133 -5.73 12.40 -19.03
CA GLN A 133 -6.90 11.63 -19.45
C GLN A 133 -6.69 10.83 -20.74
N ASP A 134 -5.80 11.30 -21.64
CA ASP A 134 -5.46 10.62 -22.88
C ASP A 134 -4.33 9.57 -22.71
N SER A 135 -3.79 9.44 -21.50
CA SER A 135 -2.76 8.43 -21.18
C SER A 135 -3.37 7.08 -20.82
N LYS A 136 -2.52 6.04 -20.70
CA LYS A 136 -2.92 4.75 -20.13
C LYS A 136 -2.79 4.70 -18.61
N LEU A 137 -2.65 5.85 -17.95
CA LEU A 137 -2.54 5.88 -16.50
C LEU A 137 -3.88 5.53 -15.84
N PHE A 138 -4.99 6.04 -16.38
CA PHE A 138 -6.36 5.85 -15.91
C PHE A 138 -7.16 4.91 -16.81
N THR A 139 -8.13 4.22 -16.23
CA THR A 139 -9.10 3.46 -16.99
C THR A 139 -10.08 4.42 -17.66
N ARG A 140 -10.34 4.20 -18.95
CA ARG A 140 -11.32 4.99 -19.69
C ARG A 140 -12.62 4.22 -19.80
N TYR A 141 -13.70 4.90 -19.44
CA TYR A 141 -15.05 4.38 -19.50
C TYR A 141 -15.88 5.13 -20.54
N VAL A 142 -16.85 4.44 -21.10
CA VAL A 142 -18.01 5.05 -21.77
C VAL A 142 -19.24 4.77 -20.94
N ILE A 143 -20.14 5.74 -20.92
CA ILE A 143 -21.46 5.62 -20.30
C ILE A 143 -22.36 4.99 -21.36
N GLU A 144 -22.86 3.78 -21.07
CA GLU A 144 -23.83 3.10 -21.93
C GLU A 144 -25.17 3.00 -21.20
N PHE A 145 -26.24 3.32 -21.92
CA PHE A 145 -27.60 3.06 -21.51
C PHE A 145 -28.08 1.78 -22.18
N PRO A 146 -28.97 1.00 -21.55
CA PRO A 146 -29.56 -0.14 -22.22
C PRO A 146 -30.35 0.32 -23.45
N ASP A 147 -30.16 -0.37 -24.58
CA ASP A 147 -30.86 -0.09 -25.83
C ASP A 147 -32.30 -0.63 -25.81
N SER A 148 -32.52 -1.69 -25.03
CA SER A 148 -33.79 -2.38 -24.89
C SER A 148 -33.97 -2.80 -23.43
N VAL A 149 -35.16 -2.54 -22.90
CA VAL A 149 -35.62 -3.02 -21.59
C VAL A 149 -37.01 -3.60 -21.80
N TRP A 150 -37.23 -4.86 -21.44
CA TRP A 150 -38.50 -5.56 -21.63
C TRP A 150 -38.79 -6.50 -20.47
N LYS A 151 -40.05 -6.88 -20.33
CA LYS A 151 -40.47 -7.89 -19.35
C LYS A 151 -40.49 -9.27 -19.97
N ASP A 152 -39.99 -10.24 -19.23
CA ASP A 152 -40.10 -11.66 -19.53
C ASP A 152 -40.58 -12.39 -18.28
N GLU A 153 -41.84 -12.84 -18.31
CA GLU A 153 -42.53 -13.45 -17.17
C GLU A 153 -42.46 -12.58 -15.89
N ASN A 154 -41.67 -13.01 -14.90
CA ASN A 154 -41.46 -12.34 -13.62
C ASN A 154 -40.09 -11.63 -13.53
N THR A 155 -39.46 -11.36 -14.67
CA THR A 155 -38.16 -10.70 -14.78
C THR A 155 -38.23 -9.49 -15.70
N ILE A 156 -37.45 -8.46 -15.37
CA ILE A 156 -37.13 -7.39 -16.33
C ILE A 156 -35.78 -7.74 -16.92
N LYS A 157 -35.72 -7.84 -18.24
CA LYS A 157 -34.51 -8.05 -19.02
C LYS A 157 -34.09 -6.74 -19.65
N TYR A 158 -32.79 -6.55 -19.77
CA TYR A 158 -32.22 -5.41 -20.46
C TYR A 158 -31.03 -5.83 -21.29
N LYS A 159 -30.76 -5.04 -22.32
CA LYS A 159 -29.68 -5.25 -23.27
C LYS A 159 -28.95 -3.95 -23.51
N TYR A 160 -27.64 -4.02 -23.66
CA TYR A 160 -26.80 -2.90 -24.05
C TYR A 160 -26.42 -2.99 -25.53
N PRO A 161 -25.97 -1.88 -26.15
CA PRO A 161 -25.60 -1.84 -27.58
C PRO A 161 -24.52 -2.85 -28.01
N ASP A 162 -23.75 -3.36 -27.07
CA ASP A 162 -22.71 -4.36 -27.31
C ASP A 162 -23.20 -5.81 -27.15
N PHE A 163 -24.51 -6.00 -27.10
CA PHE A 163 -25.18 -7.28 -26.94
C PHE A 163 -24.95 -7.97 -25.60
N SER A 164 -24.36 -7.29 -24.62
CA SER A 164 -24.41 -7.80 -23.26
C SER A 164 -25.84 -7.67 -22.71
N GLU A 165 -26.31 -8.78 -22.15
CA GLU A 165 -27.66 -8.92 -21.62
C GLU A 165 -27.57 -9.08 -20.10
N GLY A 166 -28.56 -8.54 -19.40
CA GLY A 166 -28.72 -8.71 -17.96
C GLY A 166 -30.18 -8.95 -17.60
N GLU A 167 -30.40 -9.49 -16.41
CA GLU A 167 -31.71 -9.81 -15.89
C GLU A 167 -31.87 -9.30 -14.46
N PHE A 168 -33.08 -8.83 -14.14
CA PHE A 168 -33.47 -8.39 -12.82
C PHE A 168 -34.77 -9.08 -12.41
N LEU A 169 -34.78 -9.68 -11.22
CA LEU A 169 -35.98 -10.34 -10.67
C LEU A 169 -36.97 -9.29 -10.14
N ILE A 170 -38.19 -9.27 -10.70
CA ILE A 170 -39.25 -8.33 -10.29
C ILE A 170 -39.72 -8.60 -8.85
N ALA A 171 -39.49 -9.81 -8.33
CA ALA A 171 -39.96 -10.26 -7.02
C ALA A 171 -39.40 -9.45 -5.82
N ILE A 172 -38.48 -8.51 -6.06
CA ILE A 172 -38.04 -7.57 -5.03
C ILE A 172 -38.10 -6.14 -5.57
N THR A 173 -39.30 -5.58 -5.68
CA THR A 173 -39.49 -4.12 -5.64
C THR A 173 -39.08 -3.64 -4.24
N GLN A 174 -37.77 -3.57 -3.95
CA GLN A 174 -37.23 -3.10 -2.67
C GLN A 174 -37.70 -1.68 -2.32
N ASP A 175 -38.13 -0.93 -3.34
CA ASP A 175 -38.43 0.50 -3.24
C ASP A 175 -39.93 0.84 -3.42
N GLY A 176 -40.81 -0.16 -3.57
CA GLY A 176 -42.25 0.06 -3.80
C GLY A 176 -42.61 0.64 -5.18
N LEU A 177 -41.68 0.60 -6.13
CA LEU A 177 -41.89 1.03 -7.52
C LEU A 177 -42.85 0.10 -8.26
N THR A 178 -43.66 0.67 -9.14
CA THR A 178 -44.44 -0.06 -10.14
C THR A 178 -43.51 -0.69 -11.19
N GLU A 179 -44.06 -1.61 -11.98
CA GLU A 179 -43.34 -2.24 -13.09
C GLU A 179 -42.82 -1.22 -14.10
N ASP A 180 -43.67 -0.27 -14.52
CA ASP A 180 -43.31 0.76 -15.49
C ASP A 180 -42.22 1.70 -14.93
N GLU A 181 -42.30 2.07 -13.65
CA GLU A 181 -41.26 2.86 -12.99
C GLU A 181 -39.94 2.09 -12.89
N THR A 182 -39.99 0.78 -12.68
CA THR A 182 -38.78 -0.06 -12.64
C THR A 182 -38.14 -0.17 -14.03
N ILE A 183 -38.94 -0.34 -15.08
CA ILE A 183 -38.48 -0.36 -16.47
C ILE A 183 -37.83 0.98 -16.84
N GLU A 184 -38.47 2.10 -16.49
CA GLU A 184 -37.93 3.43 -16.80
C GLU A 184 -36.68 3.75 -15.98
N LYS A 185 -36.64 3.34 -14.70
CA LYS A 185 -35.43 3.41 -13.88
C LYS A 185 -34.27 2.67 -14.55
N ILE A 186 -34.45 1.40 -14.93
CA ILE A 186 -33.40 0.62 -15.61
C ILE A 186 -32.99 1.27 -16.94
N ARG A 187 -33.95 1.80 -17.72
CA ARG A 187 -33.65 2.49 -18.99
C ARG A 187 -32.77 3.73 -18.82
N THR A 188 -32.94 4.43 -17.69
CA THR A 188 -32.21 5.65 -17.37
C THR A 188 -30.97 5.41 -16.51
N GLU A 189 -30.76 4.18 -16.02
CA GLU A 189 -29.58 3.79 -15.25
C GLU A 189 -28.43 3.40 -16.20
N PRO A 190 -27.42 4.27 -16.37
CA PRO A 190 -26.28 3.90 -17.19
C PRO A 190 -25.41 2.86 -16.49
N ARG A 191 -24.66 2.12 -17.29
CA ARG A 191 -23.45 1.44 -16.82
C ARG A 191 -22.20 2.13 -17.35
N GLN A 192 -21.11 1.93 -16.64
CA GLN A 192 -19.78 2.25 -17.13
C GLN A 192 -19.20 1.02 -17.84
N LYS A 193 -18.74 1.20 -19.07
CA LYS A 193 -18.02 0.16 -19.82
C LYS A 193 -16.60 0.60 -20.07
N VAL A 194 -15.65 -0.26 -19.73
CA VAL A 194 -14.23 -0.04 -20.01
C VAL A 194 -13.99 -0.06 -21.52
N ILE A 195 -13.49 1.05 -22.07
CA ILE A 195 -13.02 1.13 -23.46
C ILE A 195 -11.51 1.00 -23.58
N THR A 196 -10.78 1.43 -22.55
CA THR A 196 -9.33 1.32 -22.51
C THR A 196 -8.93 1.06 -21.06
N PRO A 197 -8.37 -0.12 -20.75
CA PRO A 197 -7.91 -0.40 -19.39
C PRO A 197 -6.73 0.50 -19.02
N GLY A 198 -6.72 0.99 -17.78
CA GLY A 198 -5.56 1.67 -17.22
C GLY A 198 -4.43 0.68 -16.88
N ASN A 199 -3.20 1.15 -16.89
CA ASN A 199 -2.01 0.36 -16.60
C ASN A 199 -1.65 0.36 -15.11
N PHE A 200 -2.22 1.26 -14.30
CA PHE A 200 -1.83 1.41 -12.90
C PHE A 200 -2.09 0.15 -12.06
N TYR A 201 -3.32 -0.37 -12.03
CA TYR A 201 -3.63 -1.56 -11.23
C TYR A 201 -2.91 -2.81 -11.72
N PRO A 202 -2.83 -3.09 -13.03
CA PRO A 202 -1.99 -4.17 -13.53
C PRO A 202 -0.50 -4.02 -13.13
N ALA A 203 0.06 -2.80 -13.15
CA ALA A 203 1.43 -2.57 -12.67
C ALA A 203 1.57 -2.86 -11.18
N LEU A 204 0.57 -2.46 -10.39
CA LEU A 204 0.52 -2.66 -8.95
C LEU A 204 0.41 -4.15 -8.59
N GLU A 205 -0.40 -4.92 -9.31
CA GLU A 205 -0.52 -6.38 -9.16
C GLU A 205 0.81 -7.09 -9.39
N LYS A 206 1.60 -6.67 -10.38
CA LYS A 206 2.92 -7.29 -10.67
C LYS A 206 3.89 -7.22 -9.50
N VAL A 207 3.79 -6.18 -8.69
CA VAL A 207 4.68 -5.96 -7.54
C VAL A 207 4.05 -6.31 -6.20
N SER A 208 2.79 -6.78 -6.20
CA SER A 208 2.00 -7.03 -4.99
C SER A 208 2.61 -8.08 -4.07
N ASN A 209 3.18 -9.16 -4.63
CA ASN A 209 3.71 -10.31 -3.88
C ASN A 209 4.82 -9.97 -2.86
N GLN A 210 5.34 -8.74 -2.87
CA GLN A 210 6.43 -8.25 -2.03
C GLN A 210 5.99 -7.21 -0.99
N ASP A 211 4.73 -6.75 -1.00
CA ASP A 211 4.29 -5.64 -0.14
C ASP A 211 2.88 -5.88 0.43
N SER A 212 2.80 -5.99 1.76
CA SER A 212 1.52 -6.25 2.45
C SER A 212 0.52 -5.10 2.32
N LEU A 213 0.99 -3.85 2.15
CA LEU A 213 0.09 -2.72 1.89
C LEU A 213 -0.61 -2.92 0.55
N ILE A 214 0.15 -3.29 -0.49
CA ILE A 214 -0.37 -3.50 -1.84
C ILE A 214 -1.35 -4.68 -1.86
N ILE A 215 -0.97 -5.82 -1.26
CA ILE A 215 -1.83 -7.01 -1.20
C ILE A 215 -3.15 -6.70 -0.50
N ASN A 216 -3.09 -6.06 0.66
CA ASN A 216 -4.29 -5.72 1.42
C ASN A 216 -5.19 -4.78 0.65
N TYR A 217 -4.62 -3.76 0.00
CA TYR A 217 -5.38 -2.83 -0.84
C TYR A 217 -6.07 -3.55 -2.01
N LEU A 218 -5.32 -4.33 -2.81
CA LEU A 218 -5.86 -5.02 -3.98
C LEU A 218 -6.98 -6.01 -3.60
N ASN A 219 -6.79 -6.80 -2.54
CA ASN A 219 -7.81 -7.74 -2.07
C ASN A 219 -9.11 -7.02 -1.68
N ILE A 220 -9.01 -5.85 -1.03
CA ILE A 220 -10.18 -5.07 -0.62
C ILE A 220 -10.85 -4.41 -1.84
N LYS A 221 -10.07 -3.86 -2.77
CA LYS A 221 -10.55 -3.28 -4.03
C LYS A 221 -11.28 -4.32 -4.88
N GLU A 222 -10.75 -5.55 -4.98
CA GLU A 222 -11.40 -6.67 -5.68
C GLU A 222 -12.73 -7.07 -5.01
N THR A 223 -12.80 -7.00 -3.68
CA THR A 223 -13.99 -7.42 -2.92
C THR A 223 -15.11 -6.38 -2.93
N ILE A 224 -14.76 -5.10 -2.79
CA ILE A 224 -15.72 -4.00 -2.53
C ILE A 224 -15.91 -3.11 -3.77
N GLY A 225 -15.00 -3.18 -4.75
CA GLY A 225 -14.96 -2.26 -5.87
C GLY A 225 -14.44 -0.90 -5.42
N ASN A 226 -15.12 0.18 -5.80
CA ASN A 226 -14.69 1.54 -5.49
C ASN A 226 -14.76 1.82 -3.99
N LEU A 227 -13.65 2.31 -3.43
CA LEU A 227 -13.53 2.60 -2.02
C LEU A 227 -13.87 4.07 -1.77
N SER A 228 -14.62 4.35 -0.71
CA SER A 228 -14.77 5.74 -0.28
C SER A 228 -13.41 6.26 0.22
N PRO A 229 -13.15 7.59 0.12
CA PRO A 229 -11.89 8.17 0.58
C PRO A 229 -11.55 7.81 2.04
N ALA A 230 -12.55 7.75 2.91
CA ALA A 230 -12.39 7.38 4.31
C ALA A 230 -11.96 5.91 4.49
N VAL A 231 -12.59 4.97 3.76
CA VAL A 231 -12.24 3.54 3.81
C VAL A 231 -10.83 3.33 3.28
N LEU A 232 -10.51 3.96 2.14
CA LEU A 232 -9.17 3.92 1.56
C LEU A 232 -8.12 4.45 2.54
N ALA A 233 -8.40 5.58 3.19
CA ALA A 233 -7.48 6.17 4.15
C ALA A 233 -7.20 5.25 5.34
N GLY A 234 -8.25 4.63 5.90
CA GLY A 234 -8.13 3.64 6.96
C GLY A 234 -7.24 2.45 6.56
N ILE A 235 -7.43 1.91 5.35
CA ILE A 235 -6.64 0.78 4.82
C ILE A 235 -5.16 1.14 4.69
N LEU A 236 -4.87 2.29 4.06
CA LEU A 236 -3.49 2.71 3.82
C LEU A 236 -2.75 3.02 5.13
N LYS A 237 -3.43 3.63 6.09
CA LYS A 237 -2.86 4.00 7.39
C LYS A 237 -2.30 2.81 8.17
N VAL A 238 -2.99 1.67 8.15
CA VAL A 238 -2.60 0.46 8.91
C VAL A 238 -1.18 0.00 8.57
N ASN A 239 -0.77 0.13 7.31
CA ASN A 239 0.52 -0.37 6.82
C ASN A 239 1.49 0.75 6.41
N LEU A 240 1.19 2.01 6.72
CA LEU A 240 1.97 3.17 6.28
C LEU A 240 3.26 3.35 7.08
N ASN A 241 4.39 3.20 6.38
CA ASN A 241 5.73 3.44 6.88
C ASN A 241 6.61 4.03 5.76
N ASN A 242 7.86 4.36 6.05
CA ASN A 242 8.77 4.99 5.09
C ASN A 242 8.96 4.16 3.80
N SER A 243 8.99 2.84 3.91
CA SER A 243 9.16 1.95 2.75
C SER A 243 7.90 1.76 1.92
N SER A 244 6.71 1.98 2.49
CA SER A 244 5.43 1.83 1.80
C SER A 244 4.83 3.16 1.31
N ALA A 245 5.39 4.29 1.77
CA ALA A 245 4.91 5.64 1.42
C ALA A 245 4.87 5.90 -0.10
N TYR A 246 5.84 5.37 -0.86
CA TYR A 246 5.88 5.49 -2.32
C TYR A 246 4.59 4.95 -2.97
N PHE A 247 4.18 3.74 -2.60
CA PHE A 247 2.99 3.09 -3.16
C PHE A 247 1.71 3.63 -2.52
N ALA A 248 1.71 3.90 -1.22
CA ALA A 248 0.53 4.39 -0.53
C ALA A 248 0.01 5.71 -1.11
N LYS A 249 0.89 6.68 -1.40
CA LYS A 249 0.48 7.94 -2.03
C LYS A 249 -0.08 7.73 -3.44
N ARG A 250 0.56 6.85 -4.22
CA ARG A 250 0.13 6.53 -5.59
C ARG A 250 -1.21 5.80 -5.62
N ILE A 251 -1.40 4.82 -4.73
CA ILE A 251 -2.68 4.15 -4.54
C ILE A 251 -3.75 5.17 -4.15
N PHE A 252 -3.46 6.02 -3.16
CA PHE A 252 -4.42 7.03 -2.71
C PHE A 252 -4.86 7.92 -3.88
N ILE A 253 -3.91 8.53 -4.58
CA ILE A 253 -4.21 9.40 -5.73
C ILE A 253 -4.96 8.64 -6.82
N MET A 254 -4.49 7.47 -7.23
CA MET A 254 -5.10 6.76 -8.36
C MET A 254 -6.52 6.29 -8.03
N ASP A 255 -6.80 5.87 -6.80
CA ASP A 255 -8.15 5.44 -6.40
C ASP A 255 -9.13 6.61 -6.28
N GLN A 256 -8.64 7.84 -6.01
CA GLN A 256 -9.48 9.04 -5.98
C GLN A 256 -9.89 9.54 -7.37
N PHE A 257 -9.12 9.20 -8.41
CA PHE A 257 -9.28 9.78 -9.76
C PHE A 257 -9.60 8.76 -10.87
N ASP A 258 -9.59 7.45 -10.59
CA ASP A 258 -10.01 6.38 -11.51
C ASP A 258 -11.52 6.10 -11.44
#